data_AF-A0AAQ3JPK6-F1
#
_entry.id   AF-A0AAQ3JPK6-F1
#
_cell.length_a   1.000
_cell.length_b   1.000
_cell.length_c   1.000
_cell.angle_alpha   90.00
_cell.angle_beta   90.00
_cell.angle_gamma   90.00
#
_symmetry.space_group_name_H-M   'P 1'
#
loop_
_entity.id
_entity.type
_entity.pdbx_description
1 polymer ?
#
loop_
_entity_poly.entity_id
_entity_poly.type
_entity_poly.pdbx_seq_one_letter_code
_entity_poly.pdbx_strand_id
1 'polypeptide(L)'
;MRFESAGQFGQAVQDYALKYEKAIKSTKSGEKNIEVRPARNKQASSKWLARHYKETLREKPDWNVLEMQRDIDKKFVISVSKNVCYRARARALKKVYRHGLFSTIVERHIRLKRMFVGFDALKEGFLGGCRHVISLDECFLKSKVGGQLLSAVGRDGYN
;
A
#
# COMPACT_ATOMS: atom_id res chain seq x y z
N MET A 1 3.87 -29.15 -11.53
CA MET A 1 2.66 -29.97 -11.34
C MET A 1 1.45 -29.13 -11.69
N ARG A 2 0.66 -29.56 -12.67
CA ARG A 2 -0.65 -28.98 -12.95
C ARG A 2 -1.68 -29.99 -12.44
N PHE A 3 -2.65 -29.52 -11.66
CA PHE A 3 -3.78 -30.32 -11.21
C PHE A 3 -5.01 -29.87 -12.00
N GLU A 4 -5.80 -30.82 -12.46
CA GLU A 4 -6.98 -30.59 -13.29
C GLU A 4 -8.13 -29.99 -12.45
N SER A 5 -8.13 -30.25 -11.15
CA SER A 5 -9.10 -29.71 -10.22
C SER A 5 -8.51 -29.48 -8.82
N ALA A 6 -9.17 -28.62 -8.04
CA ALA A 6 -8.80 -28.38 -6.65
C ALA A 6 -8.94 -29.64 -5.77
N GLY A 7 -9.90 -30.52 -6.09
CA GLY A 7 -10.08 -31.80 -5.39
C GLY A 7 -8.89 -32.74 -5.59
N GLN A 8 -8.37 -32.81 -6.82
CA GLN A 8 -7.19 -33.62 -7.15
C GLN A 8 -5.94 -33.13 -6.39
N PHE A 9 -5.78 -31.81 -6.26
CA PHE A 9 -4.70 -31.24 -5.46
C PHE A 9 -4.83 -31.60 -3.97
N GLY A 10 -6.05 -31.48 -3.41
CA GLY A 10 -6.32 -31.83 -2.02
C GLY A 10 -5.97 -33.29 -1.70
N GLN A 11 -6.34 -34.21 -2.58
CA GLN A 11 -6.04 -35.64 -2.43
C GLN A 11 -4.53 -35.90 -2.49
N ALA A 12 -3.83 -35.31 -3.47
CA ALA A 12 -2.38 -35.49 -3.60
C ALA A 12 -1.59 -34.97 -2.38
N VAL A 13 -2.08 -33.90 -1.74
CA VAL A 13 -1.49 -33.35 -0.50
C VAL A 13 -1.72 -34.29 0.68
N GLN A 14 -2.90 -34.92 0.79
CA GLN A 14 -3.19 -35.91 1.83
C GLN A 14 -2.34 -37.17 1.68
N ASP A 15 -2.24 -37.71 0.46
CA ASP A 15 -1.44 -38.92 0.19
C ASP A 15 0.04 -38.69 0.51
N TYR A 16 0.56 -37.49 0.19
CA TYR A 16 1.91 -37.08 0.57
C TYR A 16 2.07 -36.94 2.09
N ALA A 17 1.10 -36.34 2.79
CA ALA A 17 1.12 -36.19 4.24
C ALA A 17 1.21 -37.55 4.96
N LEU A 18 0.43 -38.53 4.48
CA LEU A 18 0.41 -39.89 5.01
C LEU A 18 1.71 -40.65 4.68
N LYS A 19 2.18 -40.57 3.43
CA LYS A 19 3.40 -41.27 3.00
C LYS A 19 4.66 -40.87 3.78
N TYR A 20 4.72 -39.62 4.23
CA TYR A 20 5.90 -39.08 4.91
C TYR A 20 5.64 -38.70 6.37
N GLU A 21 4.49 -39.09 6.94
CA GLU A 21 4.05 -38.81 8.31
C GLU A 21 4.19 -37.33 8.71
N LYS A 22 3.78 -36.43 7.82
CA LYS A 22 3.85 -34.97 8.04
C LYS A 22 2.49 -34.38 8.33
N ALA A 23 2.39 -33.61 9.42
CA ALA A 23 1.22 -32.79 9.70
C ALA A 23 1.21 -31.54 8.80
N ILE A 24 0.29 -31.48 7.84
CA ILE A 24 0.15 -30.34 6.92
C ILE A 24 -0.99 -29.43 7.39
N LYS A 25 -0.68 -28.15 7.62
CA LYS A 25 -1.69 -27.12 7.91
C LYS A 25 -2.02 -26.36 6.63
N SER A 26 -3.29 -26.32 6.23
CA SER A 26 -3.73 -25.47 5.14
C SER A 26 -3.90 -24.03 5.65
N THR A 27 -3.12 -23.10 5.09
CA THR A 27 -3.31 -21.67 5.30
C THR A 27 -3.84 -21.06 4.02
N LYS A 28 -4.92 -20.27 4.11
CA LYS A 28 -5.38 -19.50 2.95
C LYS A 28 -4.38 -18.36 2.73
N SER A 29 -3.59 -18.44 1.67
CA SER A 29 -2.76 -17.31 1.19
C SER A 29 -3.68 -16.24 0.63
N GLY A 30 -4.24 -15.43 1.53
CA GLY A 30 -5.27 -14.47 1.21
C GLY A 30 -6.07 -14.14 2.45
N GLU A 31 -5.39 -13.64 3.48
CA GLU A 31 -6.07 -12.66 4.33
C GLU A 31 -6.52 -11.55 3.40
N LYS A 32 -7.82 -11.54 3.08
CA LYS A 32 -8.44 -10.29 2.70
C LYS A 32 -8.17 -9.37 3.90
N ASN A 33 -7.14 -8.55 3.79
CA ASN A 33 -7.05 -7.26 4.46
C ASN A 33 -8.23 -6.41 3.95
N ILE A 34 -9.46 -6.86 4.22
CA ILE A 34 -10.52 -5.92 4.48
C ILE A 34 -10.07 -5.33 5.81
N GLU A 35 -9.26 -4.27 5.75
CA GLU A 35 -9.26 -3.30 6.84
C GLU A 35 -10.74 -2.95 7.00
N VAL A 36 -11.42 -3.61 7.95
CA VAL A 36 -12.76 -3.20 8.38
C VAL A 36 -12.53 -1.78 8.83
N ARG A 37 -12.86 -0.83 7.95
CA ARG A 37 -12.57 0.58 8.22
C ARG A 37 -13.23 0.85 9.57
N PRO A 38 -12.46 1.18 10.63
CA PRO A 38 -13.07 1.44 11.91
C PRO A 38 -14.12 2.51 11.67
N ALA A 39 -15.34 2.26 12.18
CA ALA A 39 -16.46 3.15 11.98
C ALA A 39 -15.98 4.59 12.21
N ARG A 40 -16.27 5.49 11.26
CA ARG A 40 -15.66 6.82 11.25
C ARG A 40 -16.02 7.56 12.54
N ASN A 41 -15.13 7.52 13.52
CA ASN A 41 -15.34 8.20 14.79
C ASN A 41 -15.21 9.71 14.55
N LYS A 42 -16.33 10.43 14.63
CA LYS A 42 -16.37 11.89 14.43
C LYS A 42 -15.55 12.64 15.49
N GLN A 43 -15.36 12.06 16.68
CA GLN A 43 -14.62 12.67 17.78
C GLN A 43 -13.10 12.60 17.53
N ALA A 44 -12.58 11.46 17.07
CA ALA A 44 -11.16 11.28 16.74
C ALA A 44 -10.79 11.78 15.32
N SER A 45 -11.17 13.01 15.01
CA SER A 45 -10.84 13.63 13.72
C SER A 45 -9.33 13.92 13.60
N SER A 46 -8.80 13.96 12.37
CA SER A 46 -7.40 14.34 12.15
C SER A 46 -7.07 15.78 12.60
N LYS A 47 -8.08 16.67 12.72
CA LYS A 47 -7.90 18.02 13.29
C LYS A 47 -7.73 17.94 14.81
N TRP A 48 -8.50 17.09 15.47
CA TRP A 48 -8.46 16.87 16.91
C TRP A 48 -7.16 16.19 17.35
N LEU A 49 -6.76 15.13 16.64
CA LEU A 49 -5.48 14.44 16.88
C LEU A 49 -4.27 15.36 16.64
N ALA A 50 -4.31 16.18 15.59
CA ALA A 50 -3.23 17.14 15.31
C ALA A 50 -3.04 18.19 16.43
N ARG A 51 -4.09 18.49 17.21
CA ARG A 51 -3.96 19.38 18.38
C ARG A 51 -3.30 18.67 19.56
N HIS A 52 -3.69 17.42 19.83
CA HIS A 52 -3.18 16.65 20.97
C HIS A 52 -1.72 16.22 20.81
N TYR A 53 -1.32 15.87 19.58
CA TYR A 53 0.04 15.42 19.28
C TYR A 53 0.95 16.51 18.74
N LYS A 54 0.54 17.79 18.82
CA LYS A 54 1.33 18.91 18.29
C LYS A 54 2.71 18.99 18.95
N GLU A 55 2.76 18.93 20.28
CA GLU A 55 4.02 19.05 21.03
C GLU A 55 4.86 17.77 20.91
N THR A 56 4.24 16.58 20.95
CA THR A 56 4.96 15.31 20.70
C THR A 56 5.64 15.29 19.33
N LEU A 57 4.98 15.83 18.30
CA LEU A 57 5.55 15.93 16.95
C LEU A 57 6.54 17.10 16.79
N ARG A 58 6.58 18.03 17.75
CA ARG A 58 7.60 19.08 17.82
C ARG A 58 8.91 18.53 18.38
N GLU A 59 8.83 17.67 19.40
CA GLU A 59 9.98 16.97 19.97
C GLU A 59 10.49 15.86 19.06
N LYS A 60 9.57 15.10 18.45
CA LYS A 60 9.86 13.93 17.60
C LYS A 60 9.17 14.06 16.24
N PRO A 61 9.73 14.82 15.29
CA PRO A 61 9.12 15.03 13.97
C PRO A 61 9.03 13.75 13.12
N ASP A 62 9.97 12.82 13.30
CA ASP A 62 10.06 11.56 12.55
C ASP A 62 9.25 10.40 13.15
N TRP A 63 8.35 10.71 14.09
CA TRP A 63 7.60 9.70 14.81
C TRP A 63 6.76 8.80 13.90
N ASN A 64 6.89 7.49 14.09
CA ASN A 64 6.28 6.49 13.22
C ASN A 64 4.75 6.55 13.34
N VAL A 65 4.05 6.57 12.21
CA VAL A 65 2.58 6.64 12.17
C VAL A 65 1.94 5.38 12.78
N LEU A 66 2.59 4.22 12.71
CA LEU A 66 2.13 3.00 13.39
C LEU A 66 2.26 3.11 14.91
N GLU A 67 3.32 3.74 15.39
CA GLU A 67 3.49 4.00 16.82
C GLU A 67 2.47 5.02 17.31
N MET A 68 2.24 6.10 16.53
CA MET A 68 1.19 7.07 16.80
C MET A 68 -0.19 6.38 16.85
N GLN A 69 -0.47 5.44 15.94
CA GLN A 69 -1.73 4.69 15.92
C GLN A 69 -1.89 3.86 17.20
N ARG A 70 -0.86 3.09 17.59
CA ARG A 70 -0.88 2.31 18.83
C ARG A 70 -1.04 3.19 20.07
N ASP A 71 -0.40 4.35 20.08
CA ASP A 71 -0.51 5.30 21.18
C ASP A 71 -1.93 5.88 21.28
N ILE A 72 -2.56 6.23 20.15
CA ILE A 72 -3.95 6.68 20.11
C ILE A 72 -4.90 5.58 20.62
N ASP A 73 -4.72 4.35 20.15
CA ASP A 73 -5.52 3.20 20.54
C ASP A 73 -5.41 2.95 22.05
N LYS A 74 -4.22 3.11 22.64
CA LYS A 74 -3.99 2.93 24.09
C LYS A 74 -4.49 4.12 24.91
N LYS A 75 -4.14 5.35 24.52
CA LYS A 75 -4.37 6.57 25.30
C LYS A 75 -5.83 7.01 25.30
N PHE A 76 -6.52 6.79 24.18
CA PHE A 76 -7.90 7.22 24.01
C PHE A 76 -8.88 6.08 23.85
N VAL A 77 -8.41 4.82 23.77
CA VAL A 77 -9.27 3.63 23.59
C VAL A 77 -10.13 3.76 22.33
N ILE A 78 -9.57 4.35 21.27
CA ILE A 78 -10.26 4.60 19.99
C ILE A 78 -9.42 4.06 18.85
N SER A 79 -10.01 3.15 18.06
CA SER A 79 -9.39 2.67 16.82
C SER A 79 -9.43 3.74 15.73
N VAL A 80 -8.28 4.08 15.19
CA VAL A 80 -8.13 5.08 14.12
C VAL A 80 -7.41 4.47 12.91
N SER A 81 -7.86 4.77 11.69
CA SER A 81 -7.16 4.31 10.48
C SER A 81 -5.81 5.00 10.28
N LYS A 82 -4.84 4.30 9.67
CA LYS A 82 -3.50 4.86 9.33
C LYS A 82 -3.61 6.19 8.58
N ASN A 83 -4.55 6.30 7.64
CA ASN A 83 -4.79 7.52 6.85
C ASN A 83 -5.23 8.73 7.70
N VAL A 84 -5.91 8.51 8.83
CA VAL A 84 -6.24 9.60 9.75
C VAL A 84 -5.00 10.03 10.52
N CYS A 85 -4.17 9.09 10.97
CA CYS A 85 -2.90 9.36 11.64
C CYS A 85 -1.93 10.12 10.71
N TYR A 86 -1.76 9.69 9.45
CA TYR A 86 -0.99 10.43 8.43
C TYR A 86 -1.47 11.87 8.28
N ARG A 87 -2.78 12.08 8.16
CA ARG A 87 -3.37 13.42 8.01
C ARG A 87 -3.22 14.26 9.28
N ALA A 88 -3.30 13.64 10.47
CA ALA A 88 -3.09 14.33 11.74
C ALA A 88 -1.64 14.79 11.88
N ARG A 89 -0.67 13.89 11.62
CA ARG A 89 0.77 14.20 11.61
C ARG A 89 1.09 15.32 10.63
N ALA A 90 0.62 15.22 9.39
CA ALA A 90 0.80 16.28 8.39
C ALA A 90 0.19 17.63 8.84
N ARG A 91 -1.00 17.65 9.45
CA ARG A 91 -1.59 18.90 9.95
C ARG A 91 -0.81 19.50 11.12
N ALA A 92 -0.32 18.67 12.04
CA ALA A 92 0.46 19.12 13.19
C ALA A 92 1.81 19.69 12.74
N LEU A 93 2.55 18.94 11.91
CA LEU A 93 3.84 19.37 11.39
C LEU A 93 3.73 20.66 10.55
N LYS A 94 2.63 20.85 9.80
CA LYS A 94 2.39 22.10 9.04
C LYS A 94 2.23 23.32 9.95
N LYS A 95 1.76 23.12 11.17
CA LYS A 95 1.60 24.18 12.17
C LYS A 95 2.87 24.41 13.00
N VAL A 96 3.69 23.38 13.17
CA VAL A 96 4.94 23.46 13.94
C VAL A 96 6.05 24.07 13.07
N TYR A 97 6.17 23.62 11.82
CA TYR A 97 7.25 24.02 10.92
C TYR A 97 6.77 25.04 9.90
N ARG A 98 7.61 26.05 9.63
CA ARG A 98 7.39 27.05 8.58
C ARG A 98 7.24 26.34 7.22
N HIS A 99 6.43 26.90 6.33
CA HIS A 99 5.89 26.25 5.13
C HIS A 99 6.91 25.47 4.26
N GLY A 100 8.18 25.89 4.23
CA GLY A 100 9.26 25.23 3.47
C GLY A 100 9.93 24.03 4.15
N LEU A 101 9.92 23.92 5.49
CA LEU A 101 10.50 22.75 6.19
C LEU A 101 9.47 21.63 6.33
N PHE A 102 8.19 21.99 6.31
CA PHE A 102 7.06 21.07 6.35
C PHE A 102 7.06 20.08 5.17
N SER A 103 7.32 20.57 3.95
CA SER A 103 7.37 19.72 2.75
C SER A 103 8.44 18.64 2.91
N THR A 104 9.66 19.01 3.28
CA THR A 104 10.78 18.07 3.41
C THR A 104 10.54 16.96 4.44
N ILE A 105 9.95 17.28 5.59
CA ILE A 105 9.71 16.30 6.68
C ILE A 105 8.55 15.35 6.31
N VAL A 106 7.49 15.86 5.68
CA VAL A 106 6.33 15.03 5.31
C VAL A 106 6.54 14.25 4.01
N GLU A 107 7.25 14.80 3.03
CA GLU A 107 7.59 14.16 1.76
C GLU A 107 8.49 12.92 1.90
N ARG A 108 9.20 12.80 3.03
CA ARG A 108 10.00 11.59 3.33
C ARG A 108 9.15 10.35 3.58
N HIS A 109 7.86 10.48 3.91
CA HIS A 109 7.05 9.33 4.37
C HIS A 109 5.86 8.92 3.49
N ILE A 110 5.46 9.70 2.48
CA ILE A 110 4.38 9.31 1.53
C ILE A 110 4.86 9.47 0.09
N ARG A 111 5.94 8.79 -0.28
CA ARG A 111 6.33 8.62 -1.68
C ARG A 111 6.19 7.16 -2.08
N LEU A 112 5.23 6.86 -2.94
CA LEU A 112 5.33 5.68 -3.80
C LEU A 112 6.62 5.86 -4.61
N LYS A 113 7.65 5.06 -4.34
CA LYS A 113 8.94 5.24 -4.99
C LYS A 113 8.82 4.91 -6.47
N ARG A 114 8.32 3.71 -6.81
CA ARG A 114 8.01 3.23 -8.17
C ARG A 114 7.01 2.08 -8.07
N MET A 115 6.07 1.99 -9.00
CA MET A 115 5.17 0.84 -9.16
C MET A 115 5.14 0.49 -10.64
N PHE A 116 5.46 -0.76 -11.00
CA PHE A 116 5.32 -1.28 -12.35
C PHE A 116 4.23 -2.33 -12.35
N VAL A 117 3.29 -2.22 -13.28
CA VAL A 117 2.23 -3.21 -13.50
C VAL A 117 2.31 -3.60 -14.97
N GLY A 118 2.62 -4.87 -15.22
CA GLY A 118 2.69 -5.44 -16.56
C GLY A 118 2.16 -6.86 -16.54
N PHE A 119 1.38 -7.21 -17.54
CA PHE A 119 0.89 -8.58 -17.71
C PHE A 119 1.97 -9.40 -18.43
N ASP A 120 2.24 -10.61 -17.94
CA ASP A 120 3.24 -11.50 -18.52
C ASP A 120 2.96 -11.79 -20.01
N ALA A 121 1.68 -11.96 -20.36
CA ALA A 121 1.25 -12.09 -21.76
C ALA A 121 1.62 -10.90 -22.65
N LEU A 122 1.61 -9.66 -22.13
CA LEU A 122 2.03 -8.47 -22.88
C LEU A 122 3.54 -8.43 -23.07
N LYS A 123 4.32 -8.89 -22.07
CA LYS A 123 5.77 -9.02 -22.17
C LYS A 123 6.14 -10.05 -23.24
N GLU A 124 5.54 -11.23 -23.19
CA GLU A 124 5.82 -12.30 -24.15
C GLU A 124 5.33 -11.94 -25.57
N GLY A 125 4.16 -11.32 -25.71
CA GLY A 125 3.69 -10.81 -27.00
C GLY A 125 4.61 -9.74 -27.58
N PHE A 126 5.12 -8.84 -26.75
CA PHE A 126 6.08 -7.82 -27.18
C PHE A 126 7.41 -8.41 -27.65
N LEU A 127 7.94 -9.40 -26.94
CA LEU A 127 9.18 -10.10 -27.31
C LEU A 127 9.00 -11.03 -28.51
N GLY A 128 7.81 -11.62 -28.67
CA GLY A 128 7.55 -12.66 -29.67
C GLY A 128 7.04 -12.16 -31.02
N GLY A 129 6.46 -10.96 -31.12
CA GLY A 129 5.85 -10.50 -32.38
C GLY A 129 5.68 -8.99 -32.57
N CYS A 130 5.80 -8.17 -31.53
CA CYS A 130 5.78 -6.71 -31.70
C CYS A 130 7.12 -6.19 -32.22
N ARG A 131 7.11 -4.97 -32.76
CA ARG A 131 8.37 -4.26 -33.05
C ARG A 131 9.02 -3.88 -31.72
N HIS A 132 10.36 -3.92 -31.66
CA HIS A 132 11.14 -3.49 -30.50
C HIS A 132 11.17 -1.96 -30.34
N VAL A 133 10.00 -1.33 -30.36
CA VAL A 133 9.79 0.10 -30.19
C VAL A 133 8.74 0.29 -29.09
N ILE A 134 9.10 1.05 -28.07
CA ILE A 134 8.22 1.41 -26.96
C ILE A 134 8.02 2.92 -26.98
N SER A 135 6.77 3.35 -27.05
CA SER A 135 6.40 4.74 -26.82
C SER A 135 6.03 4.93 -25.35
N LEU A 136 6.51 6.01 -24.74
CA LEU A 136 6.12 6.42 -23.40
C LEU A 136 5.12 7.57 -23.51
N ASP A 137 3.97 7.42 -22.85
CA ASP A 137 2.97 8.47 -22.71
C ASP A 137 2.80 8.86 -21.24
N GLU A 138 2.68 10.16 -20.96
CA GLU A 138 2.58 10.69 -19.60
C GLU A 138 1.16 11.21 -19.32
N CYS A 139 0.52 10.67 -18.29
CA CYS A 139 -0.78 11.14 -17.81
C CYS A 139 -0.62 11.81 -16.43
N PHE A 140 -0.94 13.10 -16.33
CA PHE A 140 -0.91 13.81 -15.05
C PHE A 140 -2.01 13.32 -14.10
N LEU A 141 -1.63 12.88 -12.91
CA LEU A 141 -2.55 12.42 -11.88
C LEU A 141 -3.16 13.61 -11.14
N LYS A 142 -4.50 13.69 -11.16
CA LYS A 142 -5.28 14.68 -10.37
C LYS A 142 -5.37 14.30 -8.87
N SER A 143 -4.28 13.84 -8.28
CA SER A 143 -4.22 13.53 -6.85
C SER A 143 -3.78 14.77 -6.04
N LYS A 144 -4.08 14.81 -4.74
CA LYS A 144 -3.58 15.87 -3.84
C LYS A 144 -2.05 15.92 -3.73
N VAL A 145 -1.39 14.83 -4.12
CA VAL A 145 0.07 14.68 -4.10
C VAL A 145 0.65 14.95 -5.49
N GLY A 146 -0.19 15.15 -6.51
CA GLY A 146 0.22 15.24 -7.91
C GLY A 146 0.80 13.93 -8.44
N GLY A 147 1.66 14.02 -9.45
CA GLY A 147 2.38 12.92 -10.07
C GLY A 147 2.05 12.73 -11.55
N GLN A 148 2.87 11.93 -12.23
CA GLN A 148 2.64 11.47 -13.60
C GLN A 148 2.58 9.94 -13.61
N LEU A 149 1.63 9.41 -14.35
CA LEU A 149 1.56 8.01 -14.71
C LEU A 149 2.19 7.86 -16.10
N LEU A 150 3.33 7.17 -16.17
CA LEU A 150 3.95 6.80 -17.43
C LEU A 150 3.37 5.47 -17.90
N SER A 151 2.85 5.44 -19.13
CA SER A 151 2.40 4.24 -19.81
C SER A 151 3.36 3.90 -20.94
N ALA A 152 3.80 2.65 -21.01
CA ALA A 152 4.59 2.13 -22.11
C ALA A 152 3.67 1.40 -23.10
N VAL A 153 3.66 1.83 -24.36
CA VAL A 153 2.87 1.23 -25.43
C VAL A 153 3.79 0.67 -26.50
N GLY A 154 3.65 -0.61 -26.84
CA GLY A 154 4.35 -1.25 -27.96
C GLY A 154 3.55 -1.16 -29.25
N ARG A 155 4.23 -1.11 -30.40
CA ARG A 155 3.58 -1.16 -31.72
C ARG A 155 3.65 -2.58 -32.28
N ASP A 156 2.50 -3.10 -32.69
CA ASP A 156 2.41 -4.41 -33.31
C ASP A 156 3.20 -4.47 -34.63
N GLY A 157 3.68 -5.67 -34.98
CA GLY A 157 4.46 -5.95 -36.19
C GLY A 157 3.66 -5.83 -37.47
N TYR A 158 2.33 -5.96 -37.40
CA TYR A 158 1.43 -5.94 -38.56
C TYR A 158 1.24 -4.51 -39.10
N ASN A 159 1.78 -4.23 -40.29
CA ASN A 159 1.44 -3.08 -41.14
C ASN A 159 0.97 -3.62 -42.49
#